data_AF-S4NLZ5-F1
#
_entry.id   AF-S4NLZ5-F1
#
_cell.length_a   1.000
_cell.length_b   1.000
_cell.length_c   1.000
_cell.angle_alpha   90.00
_cell.angle_beta   90.00
_cell.angle_gamma   90.00
#
_symmetry.space_group_name_H-M   'P 1'
#
loop_
_entity.id
_entity.type
_entity.pdbx_description
1 polymer ?
#
loop_
_entity_poly.entity_id
_entity_poly.type
_entity_poly.pdbx_seq_one_letter_code
_entity_poly.pdbx_strand_id
1 'polypeptide(L)'
;MLSIKDETKFSLCLEYDTFGDSYKEELDENTLRKCMTKMDRELPIYLTTKEMVKLDKQLFGDNNPYSFLRGCTLHVAGNPLYETLARMYGARVTGTPRNSTHVVVRSGANTKDLQDISSKAKIVTEDWLKDCYKEKAKISETPYLL
;
A
#
# COMPACT_ATOMS: atom_id res chain seq x y z
N MET A 1 15.22 25.10 -27.18
CA MET A 1 15.48 24.88 -25.75
C MET A 1 16.50 25.94 -25.34
N LEU A 2 16.13 26.91 -24.50
CA LEU A 2 17.09 27.90 -24.01
C LEU A 2 18.11 27.17 -23.15
N SER A 3 19.36 27.08 -23.62
CA SER A 3 20.47 26.52 -22.85
C SER A 3 20.76 27.49 -21.70
N ILE A 4 20.48 27.04 -20.47
CA ILE A 4 20.90 27.74 -19.26
C ILE A 4 22.42 27.69 -19.23
N LYS A 5 23.07 28.83 -18.95
CA LYS A 5 24.53 28.89 -18.80
C LYS A 5 24.98 28.07 -17.59
N ASP A 6 26.16 27.48 -17.67
CA ASP A 6 26.66 26.59 -16.61
C ASP A 6 26.78 27.30 -15.26
N GLU A 7 27.14 28.59 -15.24
CA GLU A 7 27.23 29.37 -14.00
C GLU A 7 25.85 29.54 -13.34
N THR A 8 24.82 29.80 -14.14
CA THR A 8 23.44 29.92 -13.66
C THR A 8 22.91 28.58 -13.17
N LYS A 9 23.22 27.49 -13.89
CA LYS A 9 22.83 26.15 -13.47
C LYS A 9 23.48 25.78 -12.13
N PHE A 10 24.77 26.05 -11.97
CA PHE A 10 25.48 25.80 -10.72
C PHE A 10 24.86 26.57 -9.55
N SER A 11 24.58 27.86 -9.74
CA SER A 11 23.93 28.68 -8.71
C SER A 11 22.55 28.12 -8.33
N LEU A 12 21.75 27.68 -9.30
CA LEU A 12 20.41 27.14 -9.04
C LEU A 12 20.46 25.80 -8.31
N CYS A 13 21.43 24.92 -8.61
CA CYS A 13 21.59 23.63 -7.94
C CYS A 13 21.97 23.74 -6.45
N LEU A 14 22.43 24.90 -5.99
CA LEU A 14 22.69 25.16 -4.57
C LEU A 14 21.41 25.51 -3.80
N GLU A 15 20.37 25.96 -4.49
CA GLU A 15 19.15 26.47 -3.89
C GLU A 15 17.95 25.56 -4.11
N TYR A 16 17.93 24.84 -5.24
CA TYR A 16 16.82 24.01 -5.66
C TYR A 16 17.27 22.61 -6.05
N ASP A 17 16.36 21.65 -5.86
CA ASP A 17 16.51 20.30 -6.41
C ASP A 17 16.33 20.27 -7.93
N THR A 18 16.49 19.08 -8.53
CA THR A 18 16.37 18.88 -9.97
C THR A 18 14.98 19.20 -10.54
N PHE A 19 13.96 19.24 -9.69
CA PHE A 19 12.56 19.51 -10.05
C PHE A 19 12.12 20.94 -9.68
N GLY A 20 12.96 21.69 -8.98
CA GLY A 20 12.71 23.07 -8.57
C GLY A 20 12.08 23.20 -7.19
N ASP A 21 12.21 22.19 -6.33
CA ASP A 21 11.90 22.29 -4.91
C ASP A 21 13.03 23.00 -4.16
N SER A 22 12.70 23.95 -3.29
CA SER A 22 13.70 24.78 -2.60
C SER A 22 14.26 24.06 -1.40
N TYR A 23 15.59 24.09 -1.21
CA TYR A 23 16.22 23.55 -0.01
C TYR A 23 16.09 24.46 1.21
N LYS A 24 15.67 25.72 1.02
CA LYS A 24 15.70 26.77 2.05
C LYS A 24 14.32 27.20 2.51
N GLU A 25 13.30 26.96 1.70
CA GLU A 25 11.93 27.44 1.94
C GLU A 25 11.00 26.27 2.23
N GLU A 26 9.98 26.50 3.06
CA GLU A 26 8.94 25.50 3.27
C GLU A 26 8.08 25.34 2.02
N LEU A 27 7.69 24.09 1.75
CA LEU A 27 6.97 23.73 0.54
C LEU A 27 5.46 23.95 0.68
N ASP A 28 4.88 24.72 -0.24
CA ASP A 28 3.42 24.86 -0.36
C ASP A 28 2.82 23.89 -1.38
N GLU A 29 1.50 23.66 -1.29
CA GLU A 29 0.79 22.71 -2.16
C GLU A 29 0.95 23.04 -3.65
N ASN A 30 0.93 24.32 -4.03
CA ASN A 30 1.02 24.69 -5.44
C ASN A 30 2.40 24.40 -6.00
N THR A 31 3.45 24.67 -5.22
CA THR A 31 4.84 24.38 -5.60
C THR A 31 5.09 22.88 -5.64
N LEU A 32 4.61 22.11 -4.66
CA LEU A 32 4.68 20.65 -4.67
C LEU A 32 4.01 20.06 -5.91
N ARG A 33 2.82 20.53 -6.26
CA ARG A 33 2.07 20.05 -7.44
C ARG A 33 2.84 20.31 -8.74
N LYS A 34 3.51 21.46 -8.86
CA LYS A 34 4.40 21.77 -10.00
C LYS A 34 5.62 20.85 -10.04
N CYS A 35 6.25 20.57 -8.90
CA CYS A 35 7.40 19.68 -8.83
C CYS A 35 7.03 18.25 -9.23
N MET A 36 5.92 17.73 -8.71
CA MET A 36 5.40 16.40 -9.06
C MET A 36 5.08 16.27 -10.56
N THR A 37 4.48 17.31 -11.17
CA THR A 37 4.21 17.33 -12.62
C THR A 37 5.48 17.25 -13.47
N LYS A 38 6.61 17.76 -12.97
CA LYS A 38 7.91 17.64 -13.65
C LYS A 38 8.49 16.24 -13.46
N MET A 39 8.35 15.66 -12.26
CA MET A 39 8.80 14.28 -11.95
C MET A 39 8.10 13.24 -12.82
N ASP A 40 6.82 13.44 -13.19
CA ASP A 40 6.08 12.52 -14.07
C ASP A 40 6.71 12.29 -15.45
N ARG A 41 7.69 13.12 -15.85
CA ARG A 41 8.44 12.97 -17.10
C ARG A 41 9.60 11.98 -16.97
N GLU A 42 10.01 11.65 -15.76
CA GLU A 42 11.05 10.69 -15.46
C GLU A 42 10.49 9.27 -15.38
N LEU A 43 11.37 8.27 -15.43
CA LEU A 43 10.96 6.87 -15.29
C LEU A 43 10.36 6.62 -13.89
N PRO A 44 9.18 5.99 -13.79
CA PRO A 44 8.53 5.76 -12.50
C PRO A 44 9.34 4.78 -11.65
N ILE A 45 9.52 5.14 -10.38
CA ILE A 45 10.10 4.25 -9.37
C ILE A 45 8.99 3.37 -8.82
N TYR A 46 9.08 2.06 -9.05
CA TYR A 46 8.15 1.09 -8.48
C TYR A 46 8.66 0.58 -7.13
N LEU A 47 8.06 1.07 -6.05
CA LEU A 47 8.36 0.59 -4.69
C LEU A 47 7.92 -0.86 -4.51
N THR A 48 8.77 -1.66 -3.89
CA THR A 48 8.41 -2.98 -3.38
C THR A 48 7.43 -2.86 -2.21
N THR A 49 6.65 -3.91 -1.94
CA THR A 49 5.72 -3.92 -0.80
C THR A 49 6.44 -3.63 0.54
N LYS A 50 7.68 -4.09 0.70
CA LYS A 50 8.47 -3.85 1.91
C LYS A 50 8.84 -2.37 2.06
N GLU A 51 9.22 -1.70 0.97
CA GLU A 51 9.52 -0.28 0.97
C GLU A 51 8.27 0.56 1.24
N MET A 52 7.14 0.20 0.63
CA MET A 52 5.86 0.87 0.91
C MET A 52 5.44 0.73 2.38
N VAL A 53 5.60 -0.45 3.00
CA VAL A 53 5.31 -0.65 4.43
C VAL A 53 6.26 0.17 5.31
N LYS A 54 7.54 0.28 4.94
CA LYS A 54 8.51 1.11 5.66
C LYS A 54 8.13 2.59 5.57
N LEU A 55 7.73 3.05 4.39
CA LEU A 55 7.29 4.42 4.16
C LEU A 55 6.00 4.74 4.94
N ASP A 56 5.02 3.84 4.91
CA ASP A 56 3.80 3.94 5.72
C ASP A 56 4.15 4.12 7.20
N LYS A 57 5.13 3.35 7.70
CA LYS A 57 5.57 3.47 9.09
C LYS A 57 6.22 4.82 9.42
N GLN A 58 6.97 5.38 8.48
CA GLN A 58 7.59 6.70 8.66
C GLN A 58 6.55 7.83 8.64
N LEU A 59 5.51 7.71 7.82
CA LEU A 59 4.50 8.76 7.64
C LEU A 59 3.37 8.69 8.67
N PHE A 60 2.92 7.49 9.04
CA PHE A 60 1.72 7.27 9.86
C PHE A 60 2.00 6.51 11.16
N GLY A 61 3.25 6.13 11.44
CA GLY A 61 3.59 5.28 12.59
C GLY A 61 3.12 3.84 12.41
N ASP A 62 2.67 3.18 13.48
CA ASP A 62 2.34 1.75 13.41
C ASP A 62 1.01 1.43 12.71
N ASN A 63 0.17 2.42 12.41
CA ASN A 63 -1.12 2.20 11.74
C ASN A 63 -1.40 3.27 10.66
N ASN A 64 -1.35 2.86 9.38
CA ASN A 64 -1.84 3.69 8.27
C ASN A 64 -3.32 3.38 7.99
N PRO A 65 -4.27 4.29 8.27
CA PRO A 65 -5.71 4.05 8.09
C PRO A 65 -6.12 3.92 6.61
N TYR A 66 -5.26 4.32 5.67
CA TYR A 66 -5.53 4.24 4.23
C TYR A 66 -4.95 2.97 3.60
N SER A 67 -4.02 2.28 4.26
CA SER A 67 -3.45 1.03 3.74
C SER A 67 -3.07 0.03 4.82
N PHE A 68 -3.92 -0.15 5.83
CA PHE A 68 -3.65 -1.06 6.95
C PHE A 68 -3.56 -2.54 6.55
N LEU A 69 -4.10 -2.93 5.39
CA LEU A 69 -3.92 -4.29 4.84
C LEU A 69 -2.66 -4.42 3.98
N ARG A 70 -1.82 -3.38 3.89
CA ARG A 70 -0.56 -3.45 3.16
C ARG A 70 0.35 -4.52 3.77
N GLY A 71 0.87 -5.39 2.90
CA GLY A 71 1.65 -6.57 3.31
C GLY A 71 0.80 -7.84 3.47
N CYS A 72 -0.53 -7.75 3.42
CA CYS A 72 -1.39 -8.92 3.31
C CYS A 72 -1.54 -9.33 1.83
N THR A 73 -1.41 -10.63 1.57
CA THR A 73 -1.84 -11.24 0.30
C THR A 73 -3.08 -12.07 0.60
N LEU A 74 -4.23 -11.68 0.06
CA LEU A 74 -5.53 -12.23 0.44
C LEU A 74 -6.13 -13.04 -0.72
N HIS A 75 -6.62 -14.22 -0.40
CA HIS A 75 -7.60 -14.91 -1.25
C HIS A 75 -8.96 -14.78 -0.57
N VAL A 76 -9.95 -14.19 -1.24
CA VAL A 76 -11.30 -14.02 -0.67
C VAL A 76 -12.25 -14.94 -1.42
N ALA A 77 -12.83 -15.92 -0.73
CA ALA A 77 -13.71 -16.89 -1.33
C ALA A 77 -15.14 -16.32 -1.46
N GLY A 78 -15.57 -16.05 -2.70
CA GLY A 78 -16.97 -15.83 -3.02
C GLY A 78 -17.55 -14.47 -2.61
N ASN A 79 -16.72 -13.46 -2.32
CA ASN A 79 -17.20 -12.11 -1.99
C ASN A 79 -16.40 -11.00 -2.73
N PRO A 80 -16.84 -10.58 -3.93
CA PRO A 80 -16.15 -9.56 -4.73
C PRO A 80 -16.09 -8.18 -4.07
N LEU A 81 -17.06 -7.86 -3.20
CA LEU A 81 -17.05 -6.60 -2.45
C LEU A 81 -15.86 -6.55 -1.50
N TYR A 82 -15.64 -7.62 -0.74
CA TYR A 82 -14.50 -7.70 0.17
C TYR A 82 -13.15 -7.77 -0.54
N GLU A 83 -13.08 -8.38 -1.73
CA GLU A 83 -11.90 -8.26 -2.57
C GLU A 83 -11.60 -6.80 -2.94
N THR A 84 -12.62 -6.08 -3.39
CA THR A 84 -12.48 -4.70 -3.85
C THR A 84 -12.04 -3.80 -2.70
N LEU A 85 -12.73 -3.90 -1.54
CA LEU A 85 -12.37 -3.16 -0.34
C LEU A 85 -10.95 -3.50 0.13
N ALA A 86 -10.57 -4.78 0.11
CA ALA A 86 -9.22 -5.17 0.50
C ALA A 86 -8.15 -4.53 -0.39
N ARG A 87 -8.36 -4.49 -1.73
CA ARG A 87 -7.45 -3.79 -2.64
C ARG A 87 -7.39 -2.29 -2.35
N MET A 88 -8.54 -1.66 -2.06
CA MET A 88 -8.59 -0.23 -1.72
C MET A 88 -7.75 0.09 -0.48
N TYR A 89 -7.74 -0.80 0.52
CA TYR A 89 -6.94 -0.65 1.75
C TYR A 89 -5.56 -1.32 1.68
N GLY A 90 -5.01 -1.50 0.47
CA GLY A 90 -3.60 -1.85 0.25
C GLY A 90 -3.27 -3.35 0.25
N ALA A 91 -4.26 -4.24 0.37
CA ALA A 91 -4.03 -5.67 0.26
C ALA A 91 -3.73 -6.10 -1.18
N ARG A 92 -2.89 -7.12 -1.35
CA ARG A 92 -2.74 -7.82 -2.61
C ARG A 92 -3.77 -8.94 -2.70
N VAL A 93 -4.78 -8.82 -3.56
CA VAL A 93 -5.79 -9.88 -3.73
C VAL A 93 -5.37 -10.87 -4.82
N THR A 94 -5.46 -12.17 -4.55
CA THR A 94 -5.10 -13.25 -5.47
C THR A 94 -6.28 -14.17 -5.76
N GLY A 95 -6.41 -14.60 -7.02
CA GLY A 95 -7.43 -15.58 -7.42
C GLY A 95 -7.16 -17.00 -6.92
N THR A 96 -5.97 -17.27 -6.38
CA THR A 96 -5.61 -18.59 -5.83
C THR A 96 -5.17 -18.48 -4.36
N PRO A 97 -5.47 -19.49 -3.53
CA PRO A 97 -5.12 -19.50 -2.11
C PRO A 97 -3.65 -19.83 -1.85
N ARG A 98 -2.96 -20.55 -2.74
CA ARG A 98 -1.60 -21.10 -2.54
C ARG A 98 -0.52 -20.08 -2.15
N ASN A 99 -0.63 -18.85 -2.66
CA ASN A 99 0.34 -17.77 -2.41
C ASN A 99 -0.22 -16.67 -1.49
N SER A 100 -1.32 -16.95 -0.80
CA SER A 100 -1.94 -16.00 0.12
C SER A 100 -1.32 -16.09 1.51
N THR A 101 -1.29 -14.97 2.23
CA THR A 101 -1.03 -14.94 3.66
C THR A 101 -2.30 -15.21 4.47
N HIS A 102 -3.46 -14.84 3.91
CA HIS A 102 -4.77 -15.17 4.49
C HIS A 102 -5.75 -15.63 3.44
N VAL A 103 -6.55 -16.63 3.79
CA VAL A 103 -7.70 -17.10 3.03
C VAL A 103 -8.95 -16.69 3.80
N VAL A 104 -9.74 -15.79 3.22
CA VAL A 104 -10.96 -15.27 3.83
C VAL A 104 -12.15 -16.05 3.29
N VAL A 105 -12.93 -16.66 4.17
CA VAL A 105 -14.10 -17.46 3.80
C VAL A 105 -15.35 -16.99 4.53
N ARG A 106 -16.52 -17.35 4.00
CA ARG A 106 -17.80 -17.11 4.69
C ARG A 106 -17.87 -17.96 5.96
N SER A 107 -18.46 -17.41 7.02
CA SER A 107 -18.72 -18.15 8.26
C SER A 107 -19.55 -19.42 7.97
N GLY A 108 -19.05 -20.58 8.41
CA GLY A 108 -19.65 -21.90 8.13
C GLY A 108 -19.21 -22.57 6.83
N ALA A 109 -18.25 -22.02 6.09
CA ALA A 109 -17.69 -22.69 4.91
C ALA A 109 -16.89 -23.96 5.28
N ASN A 110 -16.90 -24.96 4.40
CA ASN A 110 -16.06 -26.15 4.53
C ASN A 110 -14.62 -25.79 4.16
N THR A 111 -13.69 -25.87 5.12
CA THR A 111 -12.29 -25.46 4.97
C THR A 111 -11.32 -26.61 4.70
N LYS A 112 -11.80 -27.86 4.66
CA LYS A 112 -10.93 -29.06 4.53
C LYS A 112 -10.04 -28.99 3.29
N ASP A 113 -10.61 -28.63 2.14
CA ASP A 113 -9.87 -28.54 0.88
C ASP A 113 -8.90 -27.33 0.85
N LEU A 114 -9.15 -26.31 1.68
CA LEU A 114 -8.33 -25.08 1.72
C LEU A 114 -7.10 -25.23 2.62
N GLN A 115 -7.17 -26.05 3.67
CA GLN A 115 -6.04 -26.31 4.56
C GLN A 115 -4.90 -27.00 3.81
N ASP A 116 -5.22 -27.96 2.94
CA ASP A 116 -4.21 -28.68 2.14
C ASP A 116 -3.55 -27.80 1.08
N ILE A 117 -4.31 -26.88 0.47
CA ILE A 117 -3.80 -25.99 -0.57
C ILE A 117 -2.98 -24.83 0.02
N SER A 118 -3.30 -24.43 1.25
CA SER A 118 -2.84 -23.20 1.85
C SER A 118 -2.18 -23.40 3.22
N SER A 119 -1.37 -24.45 3.35
CA SER A 119 -0.72 -24.90 4.59
C SER A 119 0.08 -23.85 5.38
N LYS A 120 0.37 -22.69 4.78
CA LYS A 120 1.07 -21.56 5.43
C LYS A 120 0.19 -20.32 5.64
N ALA A 121 -1.02 -20.28 5.06
CA ALA A 121 -1.91 -19.14 5.19
C ALA A 121 -2.84 -19.32 6.38
N LYS A 122 -3.28 -18.17 6.92
CA LYS A 122 -4.28 -18.13 7.97
C LYS A 122 -5.66 -18.16 7.34
N ILE A 123 -6.44 -19.20 7.62
CA ILE A 123 -7.83 -19.29 7.16
C ILE A 123 -8.69 -18.55 8.18
N VAL A 124 -9.39 -17.51 7.74
CA VAL A 124 -10.17 -16.62 8.61
C VAL A 124 -11.58 -16.43 8.06
N THR A 125 -12.52 -16.12 8.95
CA THR A 125 -13.87 -15.70 8.54
C THR A 125 -13.86 -14.29 7.95
N GLU A 126 -14.85 -13.98 7.12
CA GLU A 126 -15.08 -12.63 6.57
C GLU A 126 -15.31 -11.56 7.67
N ASP A 127 -15.66 -11.98 8.88
CA ASP A 127 -15.86 -11.08 10.02
C ASP A 127 -14.56 -10.37 10.42
N TRP A 128 -13.39 -11.00 10.20
CA TRP A 128 -12.10 -10.35 10.39
C TRP A 128 -11.95 -9.10 9.51
N LEU A 129 -12.34 -9.20 8.23
CA LEU A 129 -12.28 -8.05 7.32
C LEU A 129 -13.30 -6.99 7.72
N LYS A 130 -14.51 -7.36 8.13
CA LYS A 130 -15.53 -6.41 8.61
C LYS A 130 -14.98 -5.56 9.75
N ASP A 131 -14.36 -6.19 10.73
CA ASP A 131 -13.83 -5.50 11.90
C ASP A 131 -12.55 -4.70 11.55
N CYS A 132 -11.69 -5.21 10.64
CA CYS A 132 -10.57 -4.41 10.10
C CYS A 132 -11.07 -3.10 9.45
N TYR A 133 -12.14 -3.16 8.64
CA TYR A 133 -12.69 -1.97 7.97
C TYR A 133 -13.32 -0.99 8.95
N LYS A 134 -14.02 -1.52 9.96
CA LYS A 134 -14.65 -0.71 11.01
C LYS A 134 -13.62 0.05 11.83
N GLU A 135 -12.58 -0.63 12.28
CA GLU A 135 -11.52 -0.06 13.12
C GLU A 135 -10.47 0.72 12.29
N LYS A 136 -10.54 0.64 10.95
CA LYS A 136 -9.55 1.21 10.02
C LYS A 136 -8.10 0.82 10.38
N ALA A 137 -7.93 -0.43 10.76
CA ALA A 137 -6.68 -0.98 11.24
C ALA A 137 -6.62 -2.48 10.97
N LYS A 138 -5.41 -3.03 10.88
CA LYS A 138 -5.22 -4.49 10.86
C LYS A 138 -5.34 -5.03 12.28
N ILE A 139 -6.50 -5.59 12.60
CA ILE A 139 -6.73 -6.25 13.88
C ILE A 139 -6.20 -7.68 13.87
N SER A 140 -6.02 -8.25 15.07
CA SER A 140 -5.58 -9.64 15.23
C SER A 140 -6.56 -10.61 14.59
N GLU A 141 -6.05 -11.49 13.75
CA GLU A 141 -6.83 -12.54 13.09
C GLU A 141 -7.18 -13.73 14.01
N THR A 142 -6.54 -13.89 15.17
CA THR A 142 -6.70 -15.05 16.07
C THR A 142 -8.16 -15.38 16.42
N PRO A 143 -9.04 -14.41 16.74
CA PRO A 143 -10.45 -14.69 17.08
C PRO A 143 -11.29 -15.21 15.91
N TYR A 144 -10.78 -15.09 14.68
CA TYR A 144 -11.50 -15.37 13.44
C TYR A 144 -10.93 -16.58 12.69
N LEU A 145 -9.90 -17.24 13.24
CA LEU A 145 -9.28 -18.42 12.63
C LEU A 145 -10.25 -19.60 12.62
N LEU A 146 -10.18 -20.40 11.54
CA LEU A 146 -10.96 -21.63 11.33
C LEU A 146 -10.08 -22.89 11.35
#